data_AF-A0A3A6PRQ0-F1
#
_entry.id   AF-A0A3A6PRQ0-F1
#
_cell.length_a   1.000
_cell.length_b   1.000
_cell.length_c   1.000
_cell.angle_alpha   90.00
_cell.angle_beta   90.00
_cell.angle_gamma   90.00
#
_symmetry.space_group_name_H-M   'P 1'
#
loop_
_entity.id
_entity.type
_entity.pdbx_description
1 polymer ?
#
loop_
_entity_poly.entity_id
_entity_poly.type
_entity_poly.pdbx_seq_one_letter_code
_entity_poly.pdbx_strand_id
1 'polypeptide(L)'
;MSVIPAIDITTIDIFFRPSEFVQSRINTYADSLRDQAQVFAKLVGVFVFNLVLYSIPITISGIETVQSVPSPPQALIGFIQPVFNAPMAIWEFSYRAVVNAGFLFAASATAFIMFHLGVVFLRRSQGLLQSLHTIIYTSSIYLAGAFTIAWYASTADAILVADTLLVNFQKRFIYFFIDLTNRNFALPGGRPEPVPTDQMTMVGELVVFSLLLLGLYFIYSLYLGAKVNHDMSRSDALFTTLFVLLSPVIYIIGSIIYTTTII
;
A
#
# COMPACT_ATOMS: atom_id res chain seq x y z
N MET A 1 -32.83 -16.35 -15.55
CA MET A 1 -32.17 -15.05 -15.64
C MET A 1 -32.01 -14.51 -14.23
N SER A 2 -30.83 -14.69 -13.62
CA SER A 2 -30.52 -14.07 -12.33
C SER A 2 -30.14 -12.61 -12.57
N VAL A 3 -30.93 -11.71 -12.02
CA VAL A 3 -30.61 -10.28 -11.97
C VAL A 3 -29.42 -10.13 -11.04
N ILE A 4 -28.24 -9.84 -11.59
CA ILE A 4 -27.09 -9.39 -10.82
C ILE A 4 -27.49 -8.03 -10.24
N PRO A 5 -27.60 -7.85 -8.91
CA PRO A 5 -27.94 -6.56 -8.36
C PRO A 5 -26.81 -5.58 -8.70
N ALA A 6 -27.17 -4.46 -9.31
CA ALA A 6 -26.24 -3.35 -9.52
C ALA A 6 -25.64 -2.94 -8.16
N ILE A 7 -24.33 -2.74 -8.16
CA ILE A 7 -23.59 -2.22 -7.02
C ILE A 7 -24.00 -0.75 -6.88
N ASP A 8 -24.98 -0.46 -6.03
CA ASP A 8 -25.31 0.90 -5.62
C ASP A 8 -24.54 1.22 -4.34
N ILE A 9 -23.21 1.28 -4.46
CA ILE A 9 -22.34 1.81 -3.41
C ILE A 9 -22.14 3.26 -3.78
N THR A 10 -22.79 4.16 -3.04
CA THR A 10 -22.53 5.59 -3.21
C THR A 10 -21.17 5.93 -2.60
N THR A 11 -20.47 6.93 -3.11
CA THR A 11 -19.20 7.41 -2.55
C THR A 11 -19.32 7.77 -1.06
N ILE A 12 -20.52 8.13 -0.61
CA ILE A 12 -20.86 8.44 0.79
C ILE A 12 -20.79 7.19 1.67
N ASP A 13 -21.30 6.06 1.20
CA ASP A 13 -21.31 4.81 1.98
C ASP A 13 -19.89 4.29 2.25
N ILE A 14 -18.95 4.58 1.36
CA ILE A 14 -17.53 4.26 1.55
C ILE A 14 -16.96 4.93 2.81
N PHE A 15 -17.33 6.19 3.07
CA PHE A 15 -16.80 6.95 4.21
C PHE A 15 -17.62 6.76 5.49
N PHE A 16 -18.94 6.66 5.39
CA PHE A 16 -19.83 6.66 6.55
C PHE A 16 -20.32 5.26 6.96
N ARG A 17 -20.22 4.27 6.06
CA ARG A 17 -20.65 2.88 6.30
C ARG A 17 -19.58 1.87 5.84
N PRO A 18 -18.39 1.90 6.45
CA PRO A 18 -17.29 1.01 6.06
C PRO A 18 -17.66 -0.48 6.19
N SER A 19 -18.65 -0.85 7.01
CA SER A 19 -19.14 -2.22 7.10
C SER A 19 -19.81 -2.71 5.82
N GLU A 20 -20.57 -1.85 5.13
CA GLU A 20 -21.25 -2.20 3.87
C GLU A 20 -20.25 -2.29 2.72
N PHE A 21 -19.21 -1.45 2.75
CA PHE A 21 -18.09 -1.50 1.79
C PHE A 21 -17.19 -2.73 1.97
N VAL A 22 -16.88 -3.10 3.23
CA VAL A 22 -16.00 -4.23 3.55
C VAL A 22 -16.74 -5.58 3.52
N GLN A 23 -18.08 -5.58 3.53
CA GLN A 23 -18.88 -6.79 3.41
C GLN A 23 -18.64 -7.48 2.07
N SER A 24 -17.81 -8.51 2.10
CA SER A 24 -17.80 -9.51 1.06
C SER A 24 -19.17 -10.21 1.12
N ARG A 25 -19.92 -10.31 0.02
CA ARG A 25 -21.17 -11.09 0.00
C ARG A 25 -20.80 -12.57 0.19
N ILE A 26 -20.72 -13.00 1.45
CA ILE A 26 -20.24 -14.32 1.89
C ILE A 26 -20.95 -15.46 1.12
N ASN A 27 -22.21 -15.23 0.74
CA ASN A 27 -23.01 -16.18 -0.03
C ASN A 27 -22.55 -16.36 -1.50
N THR A 28 -21.98 -15.34 -2.14
CA THR A 28 -21.52 -15.44 -3.55
C THR A 28 -20.25 -16.28 -3.69
N TYR A 29 -19.50 -16.48 -2.60
CA TYR A 29 -18.29 -17.30 -2.59
C TYR A 29 -18.54 -18.79 -2.39
N ALA A 30 -19.77 -19.18 -2.02
CA ALA A 30 -20.13 -20.54 -1.64
C ALA A 30 -20.77 -21.38 -2.77
N ASP A 31 -21.13 -20.76 -3.90
CA ASP A 31 -22.03 -21.40 -4.87
C ASP A 31 -21.32 -22.25 -5.95
N SER A 32 -20.23 -21.77 -6.57
CA SER A 32 -19.49 -22.55 -7.58
C SER A 32 -18.01 -22.14 -7.76
N LEU A 33 -17.17 -23.08 -8.21
CA LEU A 33 -15.75 -22.81 -8.56
C LEU A 33 -15.61 -21.71 -9.63
N ARG A 34 -16.58 -21.63 -10.56
CA ARG A 34 -16.59 -20.61 -11.61
C ARG A 34 -16.81 -19.21 -11.02
N ASP A 35 -17.73 -19.10 -10.08
CA ASP A 35 -18.03 -17.83 -9.42
C ASP A 35 -16.86 -17.39 -8.54
N GLN A 36 -16.23 -18.31 -7.82
CA GLN A 36 -14.99 -18.03 -7.08
C GLN A 36 -13.86 -17.56 -8.00
N ALA A 37 -13.64 -18.23 -9.14
CA ALA A 37 -12.64 -17.84 -10.12
C ALA A 37 -12.93 -16.45 -10.72
N GLN A 38 -14.20 -16.14 -10.98
CA GLN A 38 -14.61 -14.83 -11.49
C GLN A 38 -14.37 -13.73 -10.45
N VAL A 39 -14.69 -13.96 -9.17
CA VAL A 39 -14.44 -12.95 -8.13
C VAL A 39 -12.94 -12.79 -7.89
N PHE A 40 -12.18 -13.89 -7.86
CA PHE A 40 -10.72 -13.82 -7.78
C PHE A 40 -10.13 -13.00 -8.93
N ALA A 41 -10.54 -13.25 -10.18
CA ALA A 41 -10.09 -12.48 -11.34
C ALA A 41 -10.44 -10.99 -11.23
N LYS A 42 -11.64 -10.66 -10.73
CA LYS A 42 -12.04 -9.26 -10.47
C LYS A 42 -11.15 -8.60 -9.42
N LEU A 43 -10.92 -9.28 -8.30
CA LEU A 43 -10.05 -8.79 -7.23
C LEU A 43 -8.62 -8.56 -7.71
N VAL A 44 -8.06 -9.53 -8.43
CA VAL A 44 -6.73 -9.39 -9.06
C VAL A 44 -6.72 -8.22 -10.04
N GLY A 45 -7.77 -8.05 -10.85
CA GLY A 45 -7.91 -6.91 -11.76
C GLY A 45 -7.89 -5.56 -11.03
N VAL A 46 -8.67 -5.42 -9.95
CA VAL A 46 -8.68 -4.21 -9.10
C VAL A 46 -7.31 -3.98 -8.48
N PHE A 47 -6.68 -5.03 -7.96
CA PHE A 47 -5.34 -4.94 -7.37
C PHE A 47 -4.29 -4.47 -8.39
N VAL A 48 -4.24 -5.08 -9.58
CA VAL A 48 -3.31 -4.69 -10.65
C VAL A 48 -3.58 -3.26 -11.12
N PHE A 49 -4.85 -2.88 -11.27
CA PHE A 49 -5.23 -1.51 -11.61
C PHE A 49 -4.71 -0.51 -10.58
N ASN A 50 -4.95 -0.77 -9.29
CA ASN A 50 -4.44 0.06 -8.20
C ASN A 50 -2.92 0.10 -8.18
N LEU A 51 -2.26 -1.03 -8.43
CA LEU A 51 -0.81 -1.11 -8.46
C LEU A 51 -0.21 -0.16 -9.50
N VAL A 52 -0.78 -0.15 -10.70
CA VAL A 52 -0.38 0.75 -11.80
C VAL A 52 -0.77 2.20 -11.48
N LEU A 53 -2.00 2.43 -11.02
CA LEU A 53 -2.51 3.75 -10.70
C LEU A 53 -1.64 4.46 -9.65
N TYR A 54 -1.17 3.70 -8.65
CA TYR A 54 -0.39 4.24 -7.54
C TYR A 54 1.11 4.23 -7.77
N SER A 55 1.65 3.39 -8.66
CA SER A 55 3.08 3.44 -9.00
C SER A 55 3.45 4.68 -9.81
N ILE A 56 2.52 5.21 -10.61
CA ILE A 56 2.75 6.39 -11.46
C ILE A 56 3.05 7.65 -10.62
N PRO A 57 2.21 8.07 -9.64
CA PRO A 57 2.50 9.24 -8.79
C PRO A 57 3.80 9.10 -8.00
N ILE A 58 4.11 7.90 -7.47
CA ILE A 58 5.39 7.64 -6.78
C ILE A 58 6.56 7.89 -7.72
N THR A 59 6.43 7.45 -8.98
CA THR A 59 7.47 7.62 -9.99
C THR A 59 7.68 9.07 -10.35
N ILE A 60 6.59 9.84 -10.50
CA ILE A 60 6.66 11.26 -10.85
C ILE A 60 7.21 12.09 -9.68
N SER A 61 6.84 11.76 -8.42
CA SER A 61 7.37 12.45 -7.23
C SER A 61 8.86 12.26 -7.00
N GLY A 62 9.52 11.39 -7.78
CA GLY A 62 10.97 11.22 -7.71
C GLY A 62 11.43 10.50 -6.44
N ILE A 63 10.54 9.78 -5.75
CA ILE A 63 10.93 8.93 -4.61
C ILE A 63 11.92 7.88 -5.14
N GLU A 64 13.20 8.07 -4.82
CA GLU A 64 14.31 7.30 -5.40
C GLU A 64 14.37 5.87 -4.83
N THR A 65 13.66 4.94 -5.46
CA THR A 65 13.79 3.51 -5.16
C THR A 65 14.95 2.83 -5.90
N VAL A 66 15.54 3.51 -6.89
CA VAL A 66 16.63 3.00 -7.73
C VAL A 66 17.69 4.06 -7.94
N GLN A 67 18.94 3.74 -7.58
CA GLN A 67 20.10 4.62 -7.77
C GLN A 67 20.62 4.65 -9.21
N SER A 68 20.42 3.58 -9.98
CA SER A 68 20.83 3.49 -11.38
C SER A 68 19.81 2.73 -12.22
N VAL A 69 19.31 3.35 -13.28
CA VAL A 69 18.44 2.68 -14.26
C VAL A 69 19.32 1.97 -15.30
N PRO A 70 19.10 0.67 -15.58
CA PRO A 70 19.87 -0.04 -16.60
C PRO A 70 19.59 0.52 -18.00
N SER A 71 20.50 0.34 -18.94
CA SER A 71 20.26 0.73 -20.34
C SER A 71 19.09 -0.06 -20.95
N PRO A 72 18.24 0.58 -21.80
CA PRO A 72 17.13 -0.11 -22.43
C PRO A 72 17.59 -1.22 -23.37
N PRO A 73 16.88 -2.36 -23.44
CA PRO A 73 17.14 -3.36 -24.47
C PRO A 73 17.00 -2.76 -25.88
N GLN A 74 17.90 -3.14 -26.80
CA GLN A 74 17.94 -2.61 -28.17
C GLN A 74 16.59 -2.75 -28.90
N ALA A 75 15.91 -3.88 -28.71
CA ALA A 75 14.60 -4.16 -29.30
C ALA A 75 13.52 -3.17 -28.85
N LEU A 76 13.60 -2.71 -27.60
CA LEU A 76 12.63 -1.76 -27.06
C LEU A 76 12.87 -0.34 -27.59
N ILE A 77 14.13 0.06 -27.77
CA ILE A 77 14.49 1.34 -28.39
C ILE A 77 13.87 1.42 -29.80
N GLY A 78 14.01 0.35 -30.61
CA GLY A 78 13.44 0.29 -31.95
C GLY A 78 11.91 0.39 -32.00
N PHE A 79 11.22 0.02 -30.92
CA PHE A 79 9.76 0.13 -30.80
C PHE A 79 9.30 1.51 -30.31
N ILE A 80 10.04 2.13 -29.38
CA ILE A 80 9.64 3.40 -28.74
C ILE A 80 10.04 4.61 -29.59
N GLN A 81 11.20 4.55 -30.24
CA GLN A 81 11.78 5.66 -31.00
C GLN A 81 10.88 6.22 -32.13
N PRO A 82 10.08 5.42 -32.85
CA PRO A 82 9.15 5.94 -33.85
C PRO A 82 7.96 6.71 -33.26
N VAL A 83 7.61 6.48 -31.99
CA VAL A 83 6.39 7.01 -31.35
C VAL A 83 6.70 8.20 -30.45
N PHE A 84 7.90 8.25 -29.87
CA PHE A 84 8.24 9.24 -28.86
C PHE A 84 9.59 9.92 -29.10
N ASN A 85 9.63 11.24 -28.86
CA ASN A 85 10.81 12.07 -29.06
C ASN A 85 11.90 11.90 -27.99
N ALA A 86 11.61 11.21 -26.88
CA ALA A 86 12.52 11.01 -25.75
C ALA A 86 12.50 9.53 -25.26
N PRO A 87 12.96 8.57 -26.07
CA PRO A 87 12.85 7.14 -25.75
C PRO A 87 13.58 6.74 -24.47
N MET A 88 14.70 7.40 -24.16
CA MET A 88 15.45 7.16 -22.93
C MET A 88 14.68 7.59 -21.68
N ALA A 89 14.03 8.76 -21.70
CA ALA A 89 13.22 9.23 -20.58
C ALA A 89 12.01 8.33 -20.32
N ILE A 90 11.40 7.80 -21.39
CA ILE A 90 10.27 6.85 -21.29
C ILE A 90 10.72 5.54 -20.69
N TRP A 91 11.87 5.03 -21.11
CA TRP A 91 12.45 3.84 -20.51
C TRP A 91 12.73 4.05 -19.03
N GLU A 92 13.35 5.17 -18.67
CA GLU A 92 13.68 5.49 -17.28
C GLU A 92 12.41 5.57 -16.42
N PHE A 93 11.42 6.31 -16.89
CA PHE A 93 10.13 6.40 -16.23
C PHE A 93 9.46 5.03 -16.08
N SER A 94 9.40 4.24 -17.15
CA SER A 94 8.76 2.92 -17.15
C SER A 94 9.46 1.95 -16.21
N TYR A 95 10.79 1.95 -16.20
CA TYR A 95 11.59 1.11 -15.32
C TYR A 95 11.33 1.47 -13.85
N ARG A 96 11.39 2.76 -13.50
CA ARG A 96 11.09 3.24 -12.15
C ARG A 96 9.65 2.92 -11.74
N ALA A 97 8.68 3.08 -12.64
CA ALA A 97 7.29 2.71 -12.39
C ALA A 97 7.10 1.21 -12.12
N VAL A 98 7.82 0.34 -12.84
CA VAL A 98 7.82 -1.11 -12.58
C VAL A 98 8.44 -1.43 -11.23
N VAL A 99 9.56 -0.80 -10.85
CA VAL A 99 10.18 -1.02 -9.54
C VAL A 99 9.27 -0.54 -8.40
N ASN A 100 8.67 0.64 -8.54
CA ASN A 100 7.70 1.17 -7.57
C ASN A 100 6.46 0.28 -7.46
N ALA A 101 5.94 -0.24 -8.57
CA ALA A 101 4.88 -1.24 -8.57
C ALA A 101 5.32 -2.53 -7.85
N GLY A 102 6.55 -2.99 -8.06
CA GLY A 102 7.13 -4.14 -7.36
C GLY A 102 7.20 -3.93 -5.84
N PHE A 103 7.59 -2.73 -5.40
CA PHE A 103 7.59 -2.35 -3.99
C PHE A 103 6.19 -2.41 -3.39
N LEU A 104 5.21 -1.77 -4.04
CA LEU A 104 3.81 -1.78 -3.60
C LEU A 104 3.24 -3.21 -3.57
N PHE A 105 3.61 -4.04 -4.55
CA PHE A 105 3.23 -5.45 -4.61
C PHE A 105 3.76 -6.21 -3.40
N ALA A 106 5.06 -6.07 -3.11
CA ALA A 106 5.69 -6.75 -1.98
C ALA A 106 5.07 -6.33 -0.65
N ALA A 107 4.87 -5.02 -0.43
CA ALA A 107 4.22 -4.50 0.78
C ALA A 107 2.79 -5.03 0.92
N SER A 108 2.00 -5.01 -0.16
CA SER A 108 0.62 -5.52 -0.16
C SER A 108 0.57 -7.03 0.07
N ALA A 109 1.49 -7.79 -0.52
CA ALA A 109 1.61 -9.23 -0.32
C ALA A 109 1.98 -9.55 1.14
N THR A 110 2.92 -8.82 1.75
CA THR A 110 3.24 -8.98 3.18
C THR A 110 2.04 -8.67 4.05
N ALA A 111 1.32 -7.57 3.81
CA ALA A 111 0.10 -7.24 4.56
C ALA A 111 -0.96 -8.33 4.43
N PHE A 112 -1.16 -8.87 3.21
CA PHE A 112 -2.07 -9.98 2.95
C PHE A 112 -1.69 -11.24 3.72
N ILE A 113 -0.41 -11.65 3.63
CA ILE A 113 0.09 -12.82 4.34
C ILE A 113 -0.12 -12.64 5.84
N MET A 114 0.24 -11.49 6.40
CA MET A 114 0.09 -11.23 7.83
C MET A 114 -1.37 -11.25 8.28
N PHE A 115 -2.27 -10.64 7.51
CA PHE A 115 -3.70 -10.70 7.80
C PHE A 115 -4.21 -12.15 7.77
N HIS A 116 -3.87 -12.89 6.71
CA HIS A 116 -4.32 -14.26 6.55
C HIS A 116 -3.76 -15.18 7.64
N LEU A 117 -2.49 -15.00 8.02
CA LEU A 117 -1.88 -15.70 9.14
C LEU A 117 -2.58 -15.37 10.45
N GLY A 118 -2.96 -14.12 10.70
CA GLY A 118 -3.73 -13.73 11.88
C GLY A 118 -5.06 -14.48 11.99
N VAL A 119 -5.84 -14.52 10.89
CA VAL A 119 -7.13 -15.22 10.89
C VAL A 119 -6.98 -16.75 10.98
N VAL A 120 -5.94 -17.32 10.35
CA VAL A 120 -5.65 -18.77 10.41
C VAL A 120 -5.14 -19.18 11.78
N PHE A 121 -4.26 -18.40 12.39
CA PHE A 121 -3.70 -18.64 13.72
C PHE A 121 -4.80 -18.70 14.78
N LEU A 122 -5.79 -17.81 14.68
CA LEU A 122 -6.98 -17.80 15.53
C LEU A 122 -8.04 -18.82 15.13
N ARG A 123 -7.80 -19.62 14.08
CA ARG A 123 -8.70 -20.65 13.54
C ARG A 123 -10.08 -20.10 13.16
N ARG A 124 -10.12 -18.85 12.67
CA ARG A 124 -11.33 -18.16 12.20
C ARG A 124 -11.34 -17.92 10.69
N SER A 125 -10.41 -18.53 9.94
CA SER A 125 -10.36 -18.36 8.50
C SER A 125 -11.64 -18.90 7.83
N GLN A 126 -12.23 -18.10 6.95
CA GLN A 126 -13.39 -18.46 6.11
C GLN A 126 -12.95 -18.67 4.65
N GLY A 127 -11.63 -18.67 4.40
CA GLY A 127 -11.04 -18.78 3.07
C GLY A 127 -10.07 -17.65 2.74
N LEU A 128 -9.21 -17.92 1.76
CA LEU A 128 -8.23 -16.95 1.24
C LEU A 128 -8.91 -15.78 0.53
N LEU A 129 -10.04 -16.02 -0.12
CA LEU A 129 -10.71 -15.03 -0.97
C LEU A 129 -11.30 -13.89 -0.13
N GLN A 130 -11.78 -14.19 1.08
CA GLN A 130 -12.25 -13.24 2.08
C GLN A 130 -11.12 -12.36 2.61
N SER A 131 -9.96 -12.95 2.88
CA SER A 131 -8.76 -12.20 3.27
C SER A 131 -8.27 -11.31 2.13
N LEU A 132 -8.28 -11.82 0.89
CA LEU A 132 -7.88 -11.08 -0.30
C LEU A 132 -8.80 -9.88 -0.55
N HIS A 133 -10.12 -10.10 -0.48
CA HIS A 133 -11.12 -9.05 -0.58
C HIS A 133 -10.88 -7.97 0.48
N THR A 134 -10.72 -8.37 1.75
CA THR A 134 -10.46 -7.44 2.85
C THR A 134 -9.24 -6.57 2.56
N ILE A 135 -8.12 -7.19 2.18
CA ILE A 135 -6.87 -6.45 1.95
C ILE A 135 -6.98 -5.52 0.75
N ILE A 136 -7.49 -6.00 -0.39
CA ILE A 136 -7.56 -5.18 -1.61
C ILE A 136 -8.43 -3.96 -1.37
N TYR A 137 -9.62 -4.12 -0.81
CA TYR A 137 -10.54 -2.99 -0.62
C TYR A 137 -10.07 -2.01 0.45
N THR A 138 -9.53 -2.51 1.57
CA THR A 138 -8.99 -1.65 2.65
C THR A 138 -7.76 -0.86 2.19
N SER A 139 -6.85 -1.51 1.47
CA SER A 139 -5.66 -0.83 0.93
C SER A 139 -5.99 0.09 -0.25
N SER A 140 -6.99 -0.21 -1.07
CA SER A 140 -7.42 0.68 -2.18
C SER A 140 -7.76 2.09 -1.72
N ILE A 141 -8.63 2.22 -0.70
CA ILE A 141 -9.05 3.53 -0.19
C ILE A 141 -7.89 4.23 0.52
N TYR A 142 -7.17 3.49 1.35
CA TYR A 142 -6.03 4.04 2.07
C TYR A 142 -4.98 4.58 1.10
N LEU A 143 -4.60 3.80 0.09
CA LEU A 143 -3.63 4.22 -0.92
C LEU A 143 -4.18 5.40 -1.73
N ALA A 144 -5.45 5.41 -2.13
CA ALA A 144 -6.05 6.56 -2.81
C ALA A 144 -5.88 7.85 -1.99
N GLY A 145 -6.25 7.81 -0.71
CA GLY A 145 -6.14 8.96 0.18
C GLY A 145 -4.68 9.36 0.43
N ALA A 146 -3.84 8.40 0.79
CA ALA A 146 -2.44 8.64 1.10
C ALA A 146 -1.67 9.18 -0.11
N PHE A 147 -1.90 8.65 -1.32
CA PHE A 147 -1.28 9.16 -2.54
C PHE A 147 -1.81 10.51 -2.97
N THR A 148 -3.11 10.78 -2.81
CA THR A 148 -3.65 12.11 -3.10
C THR A 148 -3.00 13.17 -2.21
N ILE A 149 -2.85 12.86 -0.92
CA ILE A 149 -2.23 13.77 0.04
C ILE A 149 -0.72 13.89 -0.22
N ALA A 150 -0.02 12.77 -0.45
CA ALA A 150 1.41 12.78 -0.74
C ALA A 150 1.73 13.51 -2.06
N TRP A 151 0.90 13.32 -3.08
CA TRP A 151 1.01 14.06 -4.34
C TRP A 151 0.88 15.56 -4.10
N TYR A 152 -0.18 15.97 -3.40
CA TYR A 152 -0.38 17.38 -3.05
C TYR A 152 0.80 17.94 -2.24
N ALA A 153 1.31 17.16 -1.27
CA ALA A 153 2.49 17.49 -0.47
C ALA A 153 3.74 17.72 -1.32
N SER A 154 3.98 16.87 -2.32
CA SER A 154 5.17 16.94 -3.19
C SER A 154 5.20 18.16 -4.13
N THR A 155 4.06 18.82 -4.33
CA THR A 155 3.92 19.93 -5.29
C THR A 155 3.76 21.30 -4.66
N ALA A 156 3.64 21.39 -3.34
CA ALA A 156 3.34 22.64 -2.66
C ALA A 156 4.38 22.99 -1.58
N ASP A 157 5.05 24.14 -1.76
CA ASP A 157 6.05 24.67 -0.83
C ASP A 157 5.52 24.80 0.61
N ALA A 158 4.22 25.04 0.77
CA ALA A 158 3.55 25.15 2.05
C ALA A 158 3.67 23.89 2.94
N ILE A 159 4.06 22.74 2.38
CA ILE A 159 4.04 21.43 3.05
C ILE A 159 5.46 20.92 3.32
N LEU A 160 6.52 21.64 2.94
CA LEU A 160 7.92 21.20 3.07
C LEU A 160 8.29 20.72 4.49
N VAL A 161 7.87 21.44 5.53
CA VAL A 161 8.14 21.06 6.93
C VAL A 161 7.40 19.77 7.31
N ALA A 162 6.17 19.59 6.84
CA ALA A 162 5.37 18.39 7.09
C ALA A 162 5.92 17.18 6.32
N ASP A 163 6.33 17.35 5.07
CA ASP A 163 7.01 16.32 4.28
C ASP A 163 8.31 15.87 4.99
N THR A 164 9.15 16.82 5.39
CA THR A 164 10.39 16.54 6.13
C THR A 164 10.11 15.81 7.44
N LEU A 165 9.06 16.20 8.18
CA LEU A 165 8.65 15.52 9.41
C LEU A 165 8.25 14.06 9.16
N LEU A 166 7.45 13.80 8.14
CA LEU A 166 6.98 12.45 7.79
C LEU A 166 8.14 11.57 7.34
N VAL A 167 9.02 12.08 6.46
CA VAL A 167 10.23 11.37 6.03
C VAL A 167 11.14 11.08 7.22
N ASN A 168 11.36 12.04 8.13
CA ASN A 168 12.20 11.81 9.30
C ASN A 168 11.56 10.83 10.29
N PHE A 169 10.24 10.82 10.44
CA PHE A 169 9.53 9.80 11.22
C PHE A 169 9.76 8.39 10.64
N GLN A 170 9.60 8.23 9.32
CA GLN A 170 9.87 6.96 8.63
C GLN A 170 11.33 6.53 8.77
N LYS A 171 12.28 7.45 8.57
CA LYS A 171 13.72 7.19 8.78
C LYS A 171 13.99 6.74 10.20
N ARG A 172 13.43 7.40 11.23
CA ARG A 172 13.61 7.00 12.64
C ARG A 172 13.13 5.56 12.88
N PHE A 173 11.96 5.22 12.34
CA PHE A 173 11.42 3.88 12.44
C PHE A 173 12.32 2.83 11.77
N ILE A 174 12.84 3.11 10.58
CA ILE A 174 13.74 2.18 9.88
C ILE A 174 15.10 2.07 10.59
N TYR A 175 15.71 3.19 10.98
CA TYR A 175 16.99 3.19 11.69
C TYR A 175 16.93 2.46 13.03
N PHE A 176 15.79 2.49 13.72
CA PHE A 176 15.59 1.66 14.92
C PHE A 176 15.88 0.17 14.63
N PHE A 177 15.39 -0.36 13.50
CA PHE A 177 15.65 -1.76 13.11
C PHE A 177 17.04 -1.98 12.52
N ILE A 178 17.62 -1.00 11.84
CA ILE A 178 19.03 -1.05 11.40
C ILE A 178 19.94 -1.21 12.63
N ASP A 179 19.74 -0.36 13.63
CA ASP A 179 20.52 -0.37 14.87
C ASP A 179 20.27 -1.67 15.66
N LEU A 180 19.03 -2.16 15.71
CA LEU A 180 18.68 -3.43 16.36
C LEU A 180 19.35 -4.65 15.70
N THR A 181 19.48 -4.64 14.38
CA THR A 181 20.12 -5.74 13.62
C THR A 181 21.65 -5.63 13.58
N ASN A 182 22.21 -4.53 14.07
CA ASN A 182 23.64 -4.23 14.09
C ASN A 182 24.32 -4.42 12.72
N ARG A 183 23.60 -4.07 11.64
CA ARG A 183 24.09 -4.17 10.26
C ARG A 183 24.66 -2.82 9.81
N ASN A 184 25.77 -2.85 9.06
CA ASN A 184 26.36 -1.65 8.47
C ASN A 184 25.57 -1.22 7.22
N PHE A 185 24.41 -0.59 7.44
CA PHE A 185 23.51 -0.12 6.40
C PHE A 185 23.06 1.31 6.72
N ALA A 186 23.02 2.17 5.70
CA ALA A 186 22.58 3.55 5.84
C ALA A 186 21.56 3.87 4.75
N LEU A 187 20.49 4.58 5.14
CA LEU A 187 19.50 5.06 4.17
C LEU A 187 20.06 6.21 3.33
N PRO A 188 19.64 6.34 2.07
CA PRO A 188 19.85 7.55 1.29
C PRO A 188 19.39 8.80 2.05
N GLY A 189 20.20 9.86 2.01
CA GLY A 189 19.92 11.09 2.77
C GLY A 189 20.12 10.98 4.29
N GLY A 190 20.86 9.98 4.77
CA GLY A 190 21.41 9.94 6.12
C GLY A 190 20.39 9.70 7.24
N ARG A 191 20.84 9.94 8.49
CA ARG A 191 20.01 9.80 9.69
C ARG A 191 18.98 10.94 9.79
N PRO A 192 17.84 10.71 10.46
CA PRO A 192 16.81 11.73 10.64
C PRO A 192 17.30 12.86 11.54
N GLU A 193 17.10 14.10 11.09
CA GLU A 193 17.45 15.31 11.84
C GLU A 193 16.23 15.87 12.60
N PRO A 194 16.43 16.73 13.61
CA PRO A 194 15.32 17.50 14.21
C PRO A 194 14.63 18.36 13.15
N VAL A 195 13.29 18.38 13.18
CA VAL A 195 12.47 19.20 12.27
C VAL A 195 11.88 20.36 13.07
N PRO A 196 12.07 21.63 12.66
CA PRO A 196 11.51 22.80 13.35
C PRO A 196 10.00 22.90 13.07
N THR A 197 9.20 22.21 13.89
CA THR A 197 7.74 22.14 13.72
C THR A 197 7.01 23.44 14.01
N ASP A 198 7.67 24.40 14.66
CA ASP A 198 7.19 25.77 14.86
C ASP A 198 7.02 26.54 13.54
N GLN A 199 7.67 26.08 12.46
CA GLN A 199 7.56 26.64 11.12
C GLN A 199 6.52 25.91 10.26
N MET A 200 5.78 24.96 10.81
CA MET A 200 4.76 24.22 10.08
C MET A 200 3.58 25.14 9.74
N THR A 201 3.20 25.18 8.46
CA THR A 201 2.00 25.90 8.04
C THR A 201 0.74 25.13 8.44
N MET A 202 -0.39 25.83 8.55
CA MET A 202 -1.71 25.19 8.75
C MET A 202 -2.00 24.11 7.69
N VAL A 203 -1.57 24.30 6.44
CA VAL A 203 -1.75 23.30 5.38
C VAL A 203 -0.91 22.05 5.68
N GLY A 204 0.33 22.22 6.14
CA GLY A 204 1.19 21.12 6.58
C GLY A 204 0.58 20.35 7.76
N GLU A 205 0.02 21.05 8.75
CA GLU A 205 -0.67 20.43 9.88
C GLU A 205 -1.87 19.59 9.44
N LEU A 206 -2.70 20.13 8.54
CA LEU A 206 -3.86 19.43 7.98
C LEU A 206 -3.46 18.18 7.20
N VAL A 207 -2.34 18.22 6.47
CA VAL A 207 -1.78 17.05 5.77
C VAL A 207 -1.39 15.96 6.75
N VAL A 208 -0.63 16.28 7.79
CA VAL A 208 -0.21 15.31 8.82
C VAL A 208 -1.43 14.73 9.52
N PHE A 209 -2.39 15.57 9.91
CA PHE A 209 -3.62 15.14 10.55
C PHE A 209 -4.46 14.22 9.65
N SER A 210 -4.58 14.55 8.37
CA SER A 210 -5.32 13.74 7.40
C SER A 210 -4.67 12.37 7.18
N LEU A 211 -3.34 12.30 7.13
CA LEU A 211 -2.62 11.02 7.05
C LEU A 211 -2.82 10.17 8.30
N LEU A 212 -2.83 10.80 9.48
CA LEU A 212 -3.14 10.09 10.74
C LEU A 212 -4.55 9.53 10.73
N LEU A 213 -5.55 10.32 10.31
CA LEU A 213 -6.93 9.85 10.18
C LEU A 213 -7.06 8.71 9.16
N LEU A 214 -6.38 8.79 8.02
CA LEU A 214 -6.35 7.70 7.04
C LEU A 214 -5.71 6.44 7.60
N GLY A 215 -4.64 6.56 8.38
CA GLY A 215 -4.03 5.42 9.08
C GLY A 215 -4.99 4.77 10.07
N LEU A 216 -5.70 5.57 10.88
CA LEU A 216 -6.73 5.06 11.79
C LEU A 216 -7.89 4.40 11.05
N TYR A 217 -8.34 5.01 9.95
CA TYR A 217 -9.37 4.45 9.08
C TYR A 217 -8.93 3.10 8.51
N PHE A 218 -7.70 3.00 7.99
CA PHE A 218 -7.14 1.75 7.48
C PHE A 218 -7.13 0.63 8.55
N ILE A 219 -6.65 0.94 9.76
CA ILE A 219 -6.64 0.00 10.90
C ILE A 219 -8.07 -0.46 11.22
N TYR A 220 -9.01 0.48 11.29
CA TYR A 220 -10.41 0.18 11.57
C TYR A 220 -11.06 -0.67 10.48
N SER A 221 -10.79 -0.39 9.20
CA SER A 221 -11.32 -1.17 8.08
C SER A 221 -10.74 -2.59 8.06
N LEU A 222 -9.48 -2.79 8.43
CA LEU A 222 -8.89 -4.13 8.63
C LEU A 222 -9.58 -4.90 9.76
N TYR A 223 -9.77 -4.25 10.91
CA TYR A 223 -10.50 -4.81 12.05
C TYR A 223 -11.91 -5.23 11.64
N LEU A 224 -12.62 -4.37 10.92
CA LEU A 224 -13.97 -4.65 10.46
C LEU A 224 -13.99 -5.78 9.43
N GLY A 225 -13.00 -5.85 8.54
CA GLY A 225 -12.86 -6.94 7.59
C GLY A 225 -12.62 -8.29 8.26
N ALA A 226 -11.80 -8.34 9.30
CA ALA A 226 -11.65 -9.53 10.13
C ALA A 226 -12.99 -9.91 10.81
N LYS A 227 -13.68 -8.95 11.43
CA LYS A 227 -14.97 -9.23 12.06
C LYS A 227 -16.05 -9.72 11.10
N VAL A 228 -16.19 -9.06 9.97
CA VAL A 228 -17.31 -9.26 9.06
C VAL A 228 -17.04 -10.42 8.11
N ASN A 229 -15.87 -10.46 7.48
CA ASN A 229 -15.57 -11.47 6.45
C ASN A 229 -15.09 -12.80 7.04
N HIS A 230 -14.67 -12.80 8.31
CA HIS A 230 -14.20 -13.98 9.02
C HIS A 230 -15.01 -14.34 10.28
N ASP A 231 -16.15 -13.65 10.51
CA ASP A 231 -17.03 -13.83 11.68
C ASP A 231 -16.27 -13.82 13.02
N MET A 232 -15.32 -12.90 13.14
CA MET A 232 -14.44 -12.84 14.30
C MET A 232 -15.06 -12.05 15.45
N SER A 233 -14.77 -12.49 16.67
CA SER A 233 -15.03 -11.71 17.88
C SER A 233 -14.22 -10.40 17.86
N ARG A 234 -14.57 -9.45 18.74
CA ARG A 234 -13.85 -8.16 18.81
C ARG A 234 -12.37 -8.35 19.17
N SER A 235 -12.05 -9.24 20.10
CA SER A 235 -10.67 -9.52 20.50
C SER A 235 -9.88 -10.19 19.39
N ASP A 236 -10.48 -11.18 18.72
CA ASP A 236 -9.84 -11.91 17.63
C ASP A 236 -9.53 -10.99 16.46
N ALA A 237 -10.49 -10.14 16.08
CA ALA A 237 -10.29 -9.16 15.01
C ALA A 237 -9.19 -8.14 15.34
N LEU A 238 -9.15 -7.64 16.59
CA LEU A 238 -8.08 -6.75 17.03
C LEU A 238 -6.71 -7.43 16.91
N PHE A 239 -6.61 -8.69 17.35
CA PHE A 239 -5.37 -9.45 17.27
C PHE A 239 -4.94 -9.70 15.81
N THR A 240 -5.87 -10.03 14.91
CA THR A 240 -5.59 -10.10 13.47
C THR A 240 -5.09 -8.78 12.90
N THR A 241 -5.68 -7.64 13.29
CA THR A 241 -5.21 -6.33 12.84
C THR A 241 -3.79 -6.05 13.34
N LEU A 242 -3.44 -6.44 14.57
CA LEU A 242 -2.08 -6.33 15.09
C LEU A 242 -1.07 -7.13 14.25
N PHE A 243 -1.44 -8.30 13.74
CA PHE A 243 -0.57 -9.04 12.80
C PHE A 243 -0.23 -8.21 11.56
N VAL A 244 -1.22 -7.52 10.97
CA VAL A 244 -0.96 -6.65 9.81
C VAL A 244 -0.07 -5.48 10.17
N LEU A 245 -0.20 -4.91 11.36
CA LEU A 245 0.67 -3.83 11.83
C LEU A 245 2.13 -4.26 12.04
N LEU A 246 2.41 -5.57 12.12
CA LEU A 246 3.78 -6.11 12.09
C LEU A 246 4.35 -6.21 10.67
N SER A 247 3.54 -6.07 9.62
CA SER A 247 4.02 -6.16 8.23
C SER A 247 5.12 -5.17 7.87
N PRO A 248 5.11 -3.88 8.28
CA PRO A 248 6.22 -2.97 7.98
C PRO A 248 7.51 -3.39 8.67
N VAL A 249 7.42 -3.95 9.88
CA VAL A 249 8.58 -4.45 10.64
C VAL A 249 9.22 -5.63 9.91
N ILE A 250 8.41 -6.62 9.52
CA ILE A 250 8.87 -7.80 8.80
C ILE A 250 9.47 -7.40 7.45
N TYR A 251 8.81 -6.47 6.75
CA TYR A 251 9.29 -5.94 5.48
C TYR A 251 10.67 -5.29 5.65
N ILE A 252 10.82 -4.35 6.60
CA ILE A 252 12.08 -3.64 6.85
C ILE A 252 13.20 -4.60 7.23
N ILE A 253 12.96 -5.52 8.17
CA ILE A 253 13.96 -6.50 8.60
C ILE A 253 14.37 -7.38 7.40
N GLY A 254 13.40 -7.87 6.63
CA GLY A 254 13.64 -8.66 5.43
C GLY A 254 14.48 -7.91 4.40
N SER A 255 14.16 -6.64 4.13
CA SER A 255 14.91 -5.77 3.22
C SER A 255 16.33 -5.52 3.71
N ILE A 256 16.54 -5.24 5.00
CA ILE A 256 17.89 -5.04 5.57
C ILE A 256 18.72 -6.32 5.40
N ILE A 257 18.17 -7.48 5.72
CA ILE A 257 18.87 -8.77 5.60
C ILE A 257 19.22 -9.03 4.13
N TYR A 258 18.26 -8.86 3.22
CA TYR A 258 18.44 -9.06 1.79
C TYR A 258 19.57 -8.20 1.25
N THR A 259 19.52 -6.89 1.50
CA THR A 259 20.50 -5.94 0.98
C THR A 259 21.89 -6.10 1.58
N THR A 260 22.02 -6.64 2.80
CA THR A 260 23.32 -6.81 3.48
C THR A 260 23.94 -8.20 3.35
N THR A 261 23.23 -9.15 2.75
CA THR A 261 23.67 -10.56 2.66
C THR A 261 23.71 -11.08 1.23
N ILE A 262 22.83 -10.60 0.35
CA ILE A 262 22.65 -11.13 -1.00
C ILE A 262 23.23 -10.21 -2.08
N ILE A 263 23.31 -8.91 -1.80
CA ILE A 263 23.99 -7.89 -2.62
C ILE A 263 25.37 -7.64 -2.00
#